data_AF-A0A660MK52-F1
#
_entry.id   AF-A0A660MK52-F1
#
_cell.length_a   1.000
_cell.length_b   1.000
_cell.length_c   1.000
_cell.angle_alpha   90.00
_cell.angle_beta   90.00
_cell.angle_gamma   90.00
#
_symmetry.space_group_name_H-M   'P 1'
#
loop_
_entity.id
_entity.type
_entity.pdbx_description
1 polymer ?
#
loop_
_entity_poly.entity_id
_entity_poly.type
_entity_poly.pdbx_seq_one_letter_code
_entity_poly.pdbx_strand_id
1 'polypeptide(L)'
;MAATTHNYYRILGIKTTAGVQEIRQAIEALRRKDTEGRYAATLKKIDETLSDPEKRGAYDDELGIDGALRGDYYVSFQIKGEQKPKQTFVDVSGREYGSEEALRNAQKARYNQMTVELEEWEKSIASRNKFLSMGRSFVFLGMLAGALLVAFFAGKPFYDSYQAKKQAEAAYGELVKAGKSVMDYIRAEQAFPSTVPYYERDGNYYDINVKVNNENLQGNSIELSFNNEAYDGLQNGSLTFELYQIPNGILDWRCHAQIPGQFAPVRCMVN
;
A
#
# COMPACT_ATOMS: atom_id res chain seq x y z
N MET A 1 24.75 -8.76 22.32
CA MET A 1 23.38 -8.49 22.81
C MET A 1 22.81 -7.37 21.97
N ALA A 2 22.01 -7.66 20.95
CA ALA A 2 21.34 -6.61 20.18
C ALA A 2 20.13 -6.14 21.01
N ALA A 3 20.21 -4.95 21.58
CA ALA A 3 19.04 -4.30 22.16
C ALA A 3 18.00 -4.15 21.04
N THR A 4 16.86 -4.80 21.18
CA THR A 4 15.69 -4.55 20.34
C THR A 4 15.31 -3.09 20.55
N THR A 5 15.75 -2.22 19.64
CA THR A 5 15.30 -0.82 19.59
C THR A 5 13.82 -0.85 19.25
N HIS A 6 12.97 -0.77 20.27
CA HIS A 6 11.53 -0.78 20.10
C HIS A 6 11.14 0.53 19.42
N ASN A 7 10.88 0.45 18.12
CA ASN A 7 10.42 1.56 17.30
C ASN A 7 9.11 2.13 17.88
N TYR A 8 9.04 3.45 18.09
CA TYR A 8 7.89 4.13 18.66
C TYR A 8 6.60 3.93 17.85
N TYR A 9 6.69 3.89 16.52
CA TYR A 9 5.56 3.55 15.65
C TYR A 9 5.03 2.14 15.91
N ARG A 10 5.93 1.20 16.18
CA ARG A 10 5.57 -0.19 16.50
C ARG A 10 4.97 -0.33 17.89
N ILE A 11 5.43 0.47 18.87
CA ILE A 11 4.82 0.55 20.20
C ILE A 11 3.39 1.10 20.11
N LEU A 12 3.18 2.11 19.27
CA LEU A 12 1.86 2.73 19.05
C LEU A 12 0.94 1.91 18.13
N GLY A 13 1.48 0.94 17.38
CA GLY A 13 0.72 0.15 16.41
C GLY A 13 0.30 0.95 15.16
N ILE A 14 1.02 2.02 14.84
CA ILE A 14 0.72 2.93 13.72
C ILE A 14 1.83 2.90 12.67
N LYS A 15 1.54 3.40 11.46
CA LYS A 15 2.52 3.50 10.37
C LYS A 15 3.43 4.73 10.54
N THR A 16 4.62 4.69 9.93
CA THR A 16 5.55 5.84 9.86
C THR A 16 4.98 7.02 9.09
N THR A 17 3.96 6.78 8.25
CA THR A 17 3.20 7.80 7.51
C THR A 17 2.07 8.44 8.32
N ALA A 18 1.83 7.99 9.57
CA ALA A 18 0.72 8.47 10.38
C ALA A 18 0.79 9.98 10.64
N GLY A 19 -0.36 10.65 10.59
CA GLY A 19 -0.48 12.08 10.88
C GLY A 19 -0.39 12.37 12.38
N VAL A 20 -0.12 13.62 12.78
CA VAL A 20 0.00 14.03 14.19
C VAL A 20 -1.27 13.71 15.00
N GLN A 21 -2.46 13.83 14.37
CA GLN A 21 -3.72 13.47 15.02
C GLN A 21 -3.83 11.97 15.32
N GLU A 22 -3.40 11.12 14.38
CA GLU A 22 -3.40 9.66 14.52
C GLU A 22 -2.40 9.20 15.61
N ILE A 23 -1.23 9.85 15.68
CA ILE A 23 -0.21 9.62 16.72
C ILE A 23 -0.79 9.94 18.10
N ARG A 24 -1.44 11.10 18.27
CA ARG A 24 -2.06 11.50 19.54
C ARG A 24 -3.18 10.55 19.96
N GLN A 25 -4.02 10.12 19.01
CA GLN A 25 -5.08 9.15 19.28
C GLN A 25 -4.52 7.80 19.73
N ALA A 26 -3.45 7.31 19.12
CA ALA A 26 -2.80 6.06 19.52
C ALA A 26 -2.17 6.15 20.92
N ILE A 27 -1.53 7.29 21.24
CA ILE A 27 -0.97 7.55 22.57
C ILE A 27 -2.08 7.60 23.63
N GLU A 28 -3.18 8.30 23.37
CA GLU A 28 -4.33 8.35 24.29
C GLU A 28 -4.97 6.97 24.50
N ALA A 29 -5.10 6.18 23.44
CA ALA A 29 -5.63 4.82 23.52
C ALA A 29 -4.78 3.92 24.43
N LEU A 30 -3.44 4.06 24.38
CA LEU A 30 -2.53 3.33 25.27
C LEU A 30 -2.55 3.88 26.71
N ARG A 31 -2.64 5.21 26.90
CA ARG A 31 -2.78 5.83 28.22
C ARG A 31 -4.03 5.36 28.95
N ARG A 32 -5.15 5.17 28.23
CA ARG A 32 -6.40 4.63 28.80
C ARG A 32 -6.28 3.16 29.23
N LYS A 33 -5.39 2.40 28.60
CA LYS A 33 -5.10 0.99 28.93
C LYS A 33 -4.07 0.85 30.05
N ASP A 34 -3.20 1.84 30.23
CA ASP A 34 -2.19 1.91 31.31
C ASP A 34 -2.76 2.54 32.58
N THR A 35 -3.74 1.89 33.21
CA THR A 35 -4.41 2.37 34.42
C THR A 35 -3.48 2.43 35.65
N GLU A 36 -2.37 1.70 35.62
CA GLU A 36 -1.37 1.63 36.68
C GLU A 36 -0.17 2.57 36.45
N GLY A 37 -0.14 3.28 35.32
CA GLY A 37 0.91 4.25 34.98
C GLY A 37 2.30 3.66 34.75
N ARG A 38 2.40 2.35 34.48
CA ARG A 38 3.69 1.64 34.32
C ARG A 38 4.46 2.10 33.08
N TYR A 39 3.76 2.65 32.09
CA TYR A 39 4.32 3.10 30.82
C TYR A 39 4.18 4.61 30.61
N ALA A 40 3.73 5.36 31.63
CA ALA A 40 3.50 6.80 31.54
C ALA A 40 4.75 7.58 31.06
N ALA A 41 5.93 7.24 31.56
CA ALA A 41 7.19 7.87 31.15
C ALA A 41 7.55 7.56 29.69
N THR A 42 7.34 6.31 29.25
CA THR A 42 7.59 5.87 27.88
C THR A 42 6.62 6.52 26.90
N LEU A 43 5.32 6.56 27.24
CA LEU A 43 4.29 7.20 26.42
C LEU A 43 4.49 8.72 26.35
N LYS A 44 4.98 9.35 27.42
CA LYS A 44 5.37 10.77 27.41
C LYS A 44 6.54 11.02 26.46
N LYS A 45 7.58 10.18 26.50
CA LYS A 45 8.73 10.28 25.60
C LYS A 45 8.33 10.08 24.14
N ILE A 46 7.45 9.11 23.86
CA ILE A 46 6.91 8.88 22.51
C ILE A 46 6.13 10.10 22.02
N ASP A 47 5.30 10.70 22.87
CA ASP A 47 4.55 11.91 22.56
C ASP A 47 5.49 13.09 22.23
N GLU A 48 6.50 13.33 23.08
CA GLU A 48 7.49 14.39 22.87
C GLU A 48 8.33 14.20 21.59
N THR A 49 8.61 12.96 21.20
CA THR A 49 9.38 12.64 20.00
C THR A 49 8.53 12.65 18.73
N LEU A 50 7.33 12.05 18.73
CA LEU A 50 6.53 11.87 17.52
C LEU A 50 5.50 12.99 17.26
N SER A 51 5.09 13.73 18.29
CA SER A 51 4.18 14.89 18.13
C SER A 51 4.92 16.17 17.75
N ASP A 52 6.23 16.25 17.97
CA ASP A 52 7.09 17.33 17.53
C ASP A 52 7.68 16.98 16.15
N PRO A 53 7.42 17.79 15.11
CA PRO A 53 7.87 17.49 13.75
C PRO A 53 9.38 17.43 13.55
N GLU A 54 10.14 18.27 14.26
CA GLU A 54 11.60 18.37 14.12
C GLU A 54 12.26 17.18 14.81
N LYS A 55 11.73 16.80 15.99
CA LYS A 55 12.22 15.63 16.73
C LYS A 55 11.80 14.31 16.09
N ARG A 56 10.59 14.24 15.56
CA ARG A 56 10.14 13.11 14.74
C ARG A 56 11.06 12.95 13.55
N GLY A 57 11.50 14.07 12.99
CA GLY A 57 12.42 14.04 11.89
C GLY A 57 13.76 13.43 12.21
N ALA A 58 14.44 13.96 13.22
CA ALA A 58 15.68 13.36 13.70
C ALA A 58 15.51 11.85 14.04
N TYR A 59 14.37 11.47 14.61
CA TYR A 59 14.05 10.07 14.92
C TYR A 59 13.85 9.20 13.66
N ASP A 60 13.18 9.70 12.62
CA ASP A 60 12.99 9.00 11.36
C ASP A 60 14.32 8.84 10.58
N ASP A 61 15.21 9.84 10.69
CA ASP A 61 16.58 9.81 10.18
C ASP A 61 17.45 8.76 10.91
N GLU A 62 17.37 8.70 12.24
CA GLU A 62 18.04 7.66 13.06
C GLU A 62 17.58 6.24 12.70
N LEU A 63 16.32 6.09 12.31
CA LEU A 63 15.74 4.82 11.89
C LEU A 63 16.02 4.46 10.41
N GLY A 64 16.65 5.36 9.65
CA GLY A 64 16.93 5.15 8.22
C GLY A 64 15.68 5.05 7.36
N ILE A 65 14.58 5.69 7.76
CA ILE A 65 13.30 5.66 7.02
C ILE A 65 13.44 6.50 5.77
N ASP A 66 13.13 5.92 4.60
CA ASP A 66 13.12 6.62 3.31
C ASP A 66 12.19 7.84 3.36
N GLY A 67 12.62 8.97 2.80
CA GLY A 67 11.84 10.23 2.76
C GLY A 67 10.43 10.07 2.17
N ALA A 68 10.22 9.12 1.25
CA ALA A 68 8.91 8.81 0.67
C ALA A 68 7.94 8.10 1.65
N LEU A 69 8.47 7.54 2.75
CA LEU A 69 7.71 6.84 3.79
C LEU A 69 7.52 7.68 5.06
N ARG A 70 7.98 8.94 5.03
CA ARG A 70 7.77 9.95 6.06
C ARG A 70 6.49 10.69 5.72
N GLY A 71 5.50 10.65 6.60
CA GLY A 71 4.17 11.23 6.32
C GLY A 71 4.22 12.71 5.91
N ASP A 72 3.12 13.20 5.33
CA ASP A 72 2.96 14.52 4.67
C ASP A 72 3.53 15.74 5.43
N TYR A 73 3.72 15.63 6.74
CA TYR A 73 4.30 16.68 7.58
C TYR A 73 5.79 16.97 7.26
N TYR A 74 6.55 15.99 6.78
CA TYR A 74 8.00 16.11 6.52
C TYR A 74 8.35 16.96 5.31
N VAL A 75 7.44 17.03 4.34
CA VAL A 75 7.56 17.86 3.13
C VAL A 75 7.69 19.34 3.48
N SER A 76 7.25 19.75 4.68
CA SER A 76 7.36 21.14 5.15
C SER A 76 8.72 21.50 5.80
N PHE A 77 9.57 20.52 6.16
CA PHE A 77 10.84 20.76 6.88
C PHE A 77 12.08 20.79 5.99
N GLN A 78 12.05 20.18 4.79
CA GLN A 78 13.16 20.34 3.83
C GLN A 78 13.24 21.76 3.23
N ILE A 79 12.25 22.61 3.53
CA ILE A 79 12.28 24.05 3.25
C ILE A 79 12.93 24.82 4.43
N LYS A 80 14.06 24.35 4.95
CA LYS A 80 14.86 25.10 5.93
C LYS A 80 16.33 25.07 5.54
N GLY A 81 16.60 25.62 4.35
CA GLY A 81 17.95 25.91 3.87
C GLY A 81 18.13 27.33 3.32
N GLU A 82 17.04 28.08 3.09
CA GLU A 82 17.14 29.44 2.56
C GLU A 82 16.34 30.43 3.39
N GLN A 83 16.89 31.64 3.39
CA GLN A 83 16.56 32.83 4.17
C GLN A 83 15.08 32.97 4.55
N LYS A 84 14.83 33.39 5.81
CA LYS A 84 13.50 33.76 6.32
C LYS A 84 12.70 34.43 5.21
N PRO A 85 11.61 33.82 4.70
CA PRO A 85 10.78 34.50 3.74
C PRO A 85 10.21 35.72 4.46
N LYS A 86 10.37 36.90 3.85
CA LYS A 86 9.52 38.05 4.20
C LYS A 86 8.10 37.51 4.26
N GLN A 87 7.38 37.76 5.35
CA GLN A 87 5.98 37.36 5.46
C GLN A 87 5.20 38.09 4.37
N THR A 88 5.14 37.49 3.19
CA THR A 88 4.33 37.92 2.06
C THR A 88 3.05 37.10 2.11
N PHE A 89 1.95 37.81 2.12
CA PHE A 89 0.63 37.21 2.10
C PHE A 89 0.30 36.96 0.63
N VAL A 90 0.21 35.70 0.22
CA VAL A 90 0.05 35.32 -1.20
C VAL A 90 -1.42 34.99 -1.48
N ASP A 91 -2.00 35.54 -2.55
CA ASP A 91 -3.34 35.12 -2.99
C ASP A 91 -3.33 33.81 -3.81
N VAL A 92 -4.51 33.24 -4.08
CA VAL A 92 -4.68 31.96 -4.81
C VAL A 92 -4.13 32.01 -6.25
N SER A 93 -3.82 33.20 -6.77
CA SER A 93 -3.17 33.41 -8.08
C SER A 93 -1.66 33.68 -7.99
N GLY A 94 -1.06 33.54 -6.81
CA GLY A 94 0.38 33.70 -6.61
C GLY A 94 0.86 35.15 -6.48
N ARG A 95 -0.04 36.14 -6.31
CA ARG A 95 0.38 37.54 -6.07
C ARG A 95 0.72 37.76 -4.60
N GLU A 96 1.88 38.36 -4.36
CA GLU A 96 2.39 38.66 -3.03
C GLU A 96 1.93 40.05 -2.53
N TYR A 97 1.42 40.10 -1.29
CA TYR A 97 0.99 41.30 -0.61
C TYR A 97 1.80 41.50 0.67
N GLY A 98 2.17 42.76 0.94
CA GLY A 98 3.05 43.10 2.07
C GLY A 98 2.39 43.06 3.46
N SER A 99 1.08 42.84 3.56
CA SER A 99 0.36 42.73 4.84
C SER A 99 -0.97 41.98 4.69
N GLU A 100 -1.47 41.43 5.80
CA GLU A 100 -2.75 40.70 5.85
C GLU A 100 -3.96 41.59 5.54
N GLU A 101 -3.90 42.88 5.90
CA GLU A 101 -4.92 43.87 5.52
C GLU A 101 -4.90 44.17 4.02
N ALA A 102 -3.72 44.20 3.38
CA ALA A 102 -3.62 44.36 1.94
C ALA A 102 -4.17 43.14 1.19
N LEU A 103 -3.92 41.92 1.70
CA LEU A 103 -4.53 40.71 1.16
C LEU A 103 -6.06 40.73 1.34
N ARG A 104 -6.57 41.07 2.53
CA ARG A 104 -8.02 41.14 2.78
C ARG A 104 -8.72 42.20 1.92
N ASN A 105 -8.11 43.37 1.74
CA ASN A 105 -8.65 44.42 0.87
C ASN A 105 -8.60 44.01 -0.60
N ALA A 106 -7.53 43.34 -1.05
CA ALA A 106 -7.44 42.79 -2.40
C ALA A 106 -8.46 41.67 -2.63
N GLN A 107 -8.63 40.76 -1.67
CA GLN A 107 -9.65 39.70 -1.71
C GLN A 107 -11.06 40.28 -1.73
N LYS A 108 -11.34 41.33 -0.95
CA LYS A 108 -12.65 42.00 -0.94
C LYS A 108 -12.92 42.76 -2.24
N ALA A 109 -11.91 43.42 -2.81
CA ALA A 109 -12.01 44.04 -4.12
C ALA A 109 -12.25 43.01 -5.22
N ARG A 110 -11.56 41.85 -5.16
CA ARG A 110 -11.76 40.74 -6.09
C ARG A 110 -13.12 40.08 -5.93
N TYR A 111 -13.63 39.96 -4.71
CA TYR A 111 -14.97 39.45 -4.44
C TYR A 111 -16.03 40.39 -5.04
N ASN A 112 -15.88 41.70 -4.84
CA ASN A 112 -16.77 42.70 -5.44
C ASN A 112 -16.67 42.71 -6.98
N GLN A 113 -15.48 42.54 -7.54
CA GLN A 113 -15.29 42.40 -8.98
C GLN A 113 -15.91 41.11 -9.51
N MET A 114 -15.74 39.98 -8.79
CA MET A 114 -16.35 38.70 -9.11
C MET A 114 -17.87 38.77 -9.05
N THR A 115 -18.46 39.53 -8.12
CA THR A 115 -19.92 39.72 -8.08
C THR A 115 -20.43 40.53 -9.27
N VAL A 116 -19.67 41.51 -9.74
CA VAL A 116 -20.00 42.27 -10.96
C VAL A 116 -19.80 41.41 -12.21
N GLU A 117 -18.71 40.64 -12.27
CA GLU A 117 -18.45 39.67 -13.35
C GLU A 117 -19.48 38.54 -13.36
N LEU A 118 -20.00 38.10 -12.21
CA LEU A 118 -21.10 37.13 -12.10
C LEU A 118 -22.41 37.74 -12.57
N GLU A 119 -22.71 38.99 -12.24
CA GLU A 119 -23.92 39.67 -12.71
C GLU A 119 -23.85 39.93 -14.23
N GLU A 120 -22.67 40.26 -14.75
CA GLU A 120 -22.41 40.37 -16.19
C GLU A 120 -22.42 39.00 -16.88
N TRP A 121 -21.91 37.95 -16.24
CA TRP A 121 -21.96 36.58 -16.74
C TRP A 121 -23.38 36.04 -16.76
N GLU A 122 -24.18 36.32 -15.75
CA GLU A 122 -25.60 35.94 -15.67
C GLU A 122 -26.41 36.69 -16.74
N LYS A 123 -26.13 37.99 -16.97
CA LYS A 123 -26.66 38.74 -18.13
C LYS A 123 -26.14 38.17 -19.47
N SER A 124 -24.91 37.67 -19.52
CA SER A 124 -24.34 37.01 -20.71
C SER A 124 -24.97 35.64 -20.98
N ILE A 125 -25.40 34.92 -19.95
CA ILE A 125 -26.09 33.63 -20.07
C ILE A 125 -27.55 33.83 -20.43
N ALA A 126 -28.22 34.80 -19.82
CA ALA A 126 -29.58 35.17 -20.17
C ALA A 126 -29.68 35.64 -21.64
N SER A 127 -28.62 36.27 -22.17
CA SER A 127 -28.55 36.66 -23.59
C SER A 127 -28.00 35.56 -24.53
N ARG A 128 -27.33 34.51 -24.02
CA ARG A 128 -26.79 33.38 -24.80
C ARG A 128 -27.76 32.24 -25.07
N ASN A 129 -29.01 32.32 -24.59
CA ASN A 129 -30.07 31.36 -24.92
C ASN A 129 -30.56 31.38 -26.38
N LYS A 130 -29.87 32.08 -27.28
CA LYS A 130 -30.22 32.12 -28.71
C LYS A 130 -29.15 31.62 -29.68
N PHE A 131 -27.93 31.22 -29.26
CA PHE A 131 -26.84 31.10 -30.26
C PHE A 131 -25.69 30.09 -30.03
N LEU A 132 -25.90 28.92 -29.42
CA LEU A 132 -24.85 27.87 -29.43
C LEU A 132 -25.34 26.55 -30.05
N SER A 133 -24.78 26.27 -31.23
CA SER A 133 -25.09 25.16 -32.12
C SER A 133 -24.66 23.80 -31.55
N MET A 134 -25.53 22.80 -31.75
CA MET A 134 -25.39 21.39 -31.37
C MET A 134 -24.01 20.76 -31.65
N GLY A 135 -23.23 21.26 -32.62
CA GLY A 135 -22.00 20.61 -33.08
C GLY A 135 -20.82 20.65 -32.10
N ARG A 136 -20.67 21.67 -31.25
CA ARG A 136 -19.50 21.78 -30.36
C ARG A 136 -19.60 20.95 -29.07
N SER A 137 -20.82 20.68 -28.59
CA SER A 137 -21.06 19.85 -27.41
C SER A 137 -20.65 18.38 -27.64
N PHE A 138 -20.90 17.85 -28.84
CA PHE A 138 -20.49 16.49 -29.20
C PHE A 138 -18.97 16.29 -29.29
N VAL A 139 -18.20 17.33 -29.61
CA VAL A 139 -16.72 17.26 -29.67
C VAL A 139 -16.12 17.13 -28.27
N PHE A 140 -16.61 17.88 -27.30
CA PHE A 140 -16.15 17.78 -25.91
C PHE A 140 -16.52 16.44 -25.27
N LEU A 141 -17.73 15.94 -25.51
CA LEU A 141 -18.14 14.61 -25.06
C LEU A 141 -17.32 13.50 -25.75
N GLY A 142 -17.00 13.66 -27.04
CA GLY A 142 -16.12 12.75 -27.77
C GLY A 142 -14.70 12.72 -27.22
N MET A 143 -14.11 13.89 -26.89
CA MET A 143 -12.77 13.96 -26.26
C MET A 143 -12.76 13.34 -24.87
N LEU A 144 -13.78 13.60 -24.04
CA LEU A 144 -13.88 13.03 -22.70
C LEU A 144 -14.03 11.50 -22.75
N ALA A 145 -14.90 10.99 -23.63
CA ALA A 145 -15.05 9.55 -23.85
C ALA A 145 -13.76 8.92 -24.38
N GLY A 146 -13.05 9.59 -25.29
CA GLY A 146 -11.75 9.17 -25.78
C GLY A 146 -10.69 9.09 -24.68
N ALA A 147 -10.61 10.10 -23.81
CA ALA A 147 -9.67 10.13 -22.70
C ALA A 147 -9.95 9.01 -21.67
N LEU A 148 -11.22 8.77 -21.36
CA LEU A 148 -11.63 7.68 -20.45
C LEU A 148 -11.34 6.30 -21.06
N LEU A 149 -11.54 6.11 -22.37
CA LEU A 149 -11.18 4.88 -23.07
C LEU A 149 -9.66 4.65 -23.02
N VAL A 150 -8.84 5.68 -23.27
CA VAL A 150 -7.38 5.56 -23.18
C VAL A 150 -6.95 5.20 -21.76
N ALA A 151 -7.52 5.84 -20.73
CA ALA A 151 -7.23 5.49 -19.34
C ALA A 151 -7.66 4.06 -18.98
N PHE A 152 -8.79 3.59 -19.51
CA PHE A 152 -9.27 2.22 -19.31
C PHE A 152 -8.36 1.18 -19.99
N PHE A 153 -7.99 1.38 -21.25
CA PHE A 153 -7.12 0.47 -21.99
C PHE A 153 -5.67 0.50 -21.47
N ALA A 154 -5.18 1.65 -21.02
CA ALA A 154 -3.85 1.74 -20.45
C ALA A 154 -3.78 1.24 -18.99
N GLY A 155 -4.83 1.43 -18.19
CA GLY A 155 -4.85 1.08 -16.76
C GLY A 155 -5.16 -0.38 -16.45
N LYS A 156 -6.03 -1.02 -17.25
CA LYS A 156 -6.41 -2.42 -17.08
C LYS A 156 -5.22 -3.41 -17.02
N PRO A 157 -4.21 -3.38 -17.92
CA PRO A 157 -3.09 -4.32 -17.85
C PRO A 157 -2.26 -4.16 -16.56
N PHE A 158 -2.12 -2.95 -16.03
CA PHE A 158 -1.43 -2.74 -14.75
C PHE A 158 -2.24 -3.24 -13.56
N TYR A 159 -3.55 -3.02 -13.57
CA TYR A 159 -4.45 -3.51 -12.52
C TYR A 159 -4.50 -5.03 -12.49
N ASP A 160 -4.68 -5.68 -13.65
CA ASP A 160 -4.74 -7.13 -13.78
C ASP A 160 -3.40 -7.77 -13.36
N SER A 161 -2.27 -7.16 -13.74
CA SER A 161 -0.91 -7.55 -13.30
C SER A 161 -0.73 -7.45 -11.77
N TYR A 162 -1.23 -6.38 -11.15
CA TYR A 162 -1.19 -6.22 -9.70
C TYR A 162 -2.04 -7.28 -8.98
N GLN A 163 -3.25 -7.56 -9.48
CA GLN A 163 -4.11 -8.59 -8.91
C GLN A 163 -3.54 -10.00 -9.10
N ALA A 164 -2.93 -10.30 -10.25
CA ALA A 164 -2.20 -11.55 -10.48
C ALA A 164 -1.09 -11.75 -9.44
N LYS A 165 -0.26 -10.73 -9.19
CA LYS A 165 0.77 -10.81 -8.15
C LYS A 165 0.19 -11.09 -6.77
N LYS A 166 -0.91 -10.42 -6.41
CA LYS A 166 -1.59 -10.64 -5.12
C LYS A 166 -2.19 -12.05 -5.02
N GLN A 167 -2.77 -12.56 -6.12
CA GLN A 167 -3.33 -13.91 -6.19
C GLN A 167 -2.23 -14.98 -6.06
N ALA A 168 -1.05 -14.78 -6.66
CA ALA A 168 0.09 -15.68 -6.53
C ALA A 168 0.63 -15.75 -5.09
N GLU A 169 0.70 -14.62 -4.38
CA GLU A 169 1.07 -14.57 -2.95
C GLU A 169 0.02 -15.26 -2.06
N ALA A 170 -1.27 -15.08 -2.37
CA ALA A 170 -2.34 -15.80 -1.67
C ALA A 170 -2.26 -17.31 -1.90
N ALA A 171 -2.03 -17.74 -3.14
CA ALA A 171 -1.81 -19.14 -3.50
C ALA A 171 -0.60 -19.75 -2.76
N TYR A 172 0.51 -19.00 -2.65
CA TYR A 172 1.64 -19.42 -1.85
C TYR A 172 1.26 -19.64 -0.38
N GLY A 173 0.44 -18.75 0.20
CA GLY A 173 -0.11 -18.93 1.55
C GLY A 173 -0.90 -20.23 1.71
N GLU A 174 -1.71 -20.59 0.72
CA GLU A 174 -2.46 -21.86 0.68
C GLU A 174 -1.55 -23.08 0.54
N LEU A 175 -0.49 -22.97 -0.28
CA LEU A 175 0.54 -24.00 -0.40
C LEU A 175 1.32 -24.20 0.91
N VAL A 176 1.56 -23.13 1.68
CA VAL A 176 2.14 -23.22 3.03
C VAL A 176 1.21 -23.97 4.00
N LYS A 177 -0.10 -23.72 3.96
CA LYS A 177 -1.09 -24.46 4.77
C LYS A 177 -1.10 -25.95 4.40
N ALA A 178 -1.14 -26.26 3.10
CA ALA A 178 -1.05 -27.63 2.60
C ALA A 178 0.26 -28.31 3.01
N GLY A 179 1.39 -27.62 2.88
CA GLY A 179 2.71 -28.09 3.31
C GLY A 179 2.77 -28.39 4.81
N LYS A 180 2.13 -27.55 5.65
CA LYS A 180 2.00 -27.83 7.08
C LYS A 180 1.18 -29.09 7.35
N SER A 181 0.01 -29.22 6.70
CA SER A 181 -0.87 -30.39 6.82
C SER A 181 -0.14 -31.68 6.44
N VAL A 182 0.61 -31.67 5.33
CA VAL A 182 1.44 -32.80 4.89
C VAL A 182 2.57 -33.10 5.89
N MET A 183 3.25 -32.08 6.42
CA MET A 183 4.30 -32.30 7.42
C MET A 183 3.77 -32.88 8.73
N ASP A 184 2.59 -32.45 9.17
CA ASP A 184 1.93 -33.00 10.35
C ASP A 184 1.53 -34.47 10.12
N TYR A 185 1.05 -34.81 8.92
CA TYR A 185 0.81 -36.20 8.52
C TYR A 185 2.09 -37.04 8.52
N ILE A 186 3.18 -36.56 7.91
CA ILE A 186 4.48 -37.27 7.88
C ILE A 186 4.99 -37.53 9.31
N ARG A 187 4.85 -36.57 10.23
CA ARG A 187 5.25 -36.76 11.62
C ARG A 187 4.42 -37.83 12.33
N ALA A 188 3.12 -37.91 12.04
CA ALA A 188 2.22 -38.88 12.64
C ALA A 188 2.40 -40.30 12.07
N GLU A 189 2.41 -40.42 10.74
CA GLU A 189 2.36 -41.71 10.03
C GLU A 189 3.73 -42.20 9.55
N GLN A 190 4.78 -41.37 9.67
CA GLN A 190 6.15 -41.65 9.19
C GLN A 190 6.21 -41.97 7.68
N ALA A 191 5.20 -41.54 6.92
CA ALA A 191 5.07 -41.77 5.49
C ALA A 191 4.59 -40.51 4.77
N PHE A 192 5.00 -40.36 3.51
CA PHE A 192 4.50 -39.28 2.67
C PHE A 192 3.07 -39.61 2.19
N PRO A 193 2.11 -38.67 2.29
CA PRO A 193 0.72 -38.98 1.95
C PRO A 193 0.56 -39.13 0.44
N SER A 194 -0.34 -40.02 0.01
CA SER A 194 -0.70 -40.19 -1.41
C SER A 194 -1.67 -39.11 -1.91
N THR A 195 -2.33 -38.41 -1.00
CA THR A 195 -3.30 -37.33 -1.27
C THR A 195 -3.09 -36.20 -0.27
N VAL A 196 -3.48 -34.97 -0.60
CA VAL A 196 -3.32 -33.84 0.33
C VAL A 196 -4.24 -34.06 1.53
N PRO A 197 -3.72 -34.13 2.78
CA PRO A 197 -4.56 -34.25 3.96
C PRO A 197 -5.45 -33.02 4.11
N TYR A 198 -6.65 -33.19 4.67
CA TYR A 198 -7.63 -32.12 4.76
C TYR A 198 -7.10 -30.88 5.49
N TYR A 199 -7.38 -29.71 4.94
CA TYR A 199 -7.21 -28.41 5.58
C TYR A 199 -8.27 -27.45 5.01
N GLU A 200 -8.58 -26.39 5.75
CA GLU A 200 -9.50 -25.35 5.29
C GLU A 200 -8.86 -24.58 4.14
N ARG A 201 -9.42 -24.75 2.93
CA ARG A 201 -8.95 -24.14 1.69
C ARG A 201 -9.71 -22.84 1.42
N ASP A 202 -8.98 -21.80 1.02
CA ASP A 202 -9.56 -20.53 0.56
C ASP A 202 -9.15 -20.25 -0.89
N GLY A 203 -10.14 -19.99 -1.75
CA GLY A 203 -9.95 -19.76 -3.18
C GLY A 203 -10.31 -20.96 -4.08
N ASN A 204 -10.77 -20.63 -5.28
CA ASN A 204 -11.22 -21.55 -6.33
C ASN A 204 -10.31 -21.55 -7.58
N TYR A 205 -9.28 -20.71 -7.61
CA TYR A 205 -8.42 -20.47 -8.77
C TYR A 205 -7.20 -21.41 -8.87
N TYR A 206 -7.16 -22.48 -8.07
CA TYR A 206 -6.07 -23.44 -8.06
C TYR A 206 -6.50 -24.83 -7.59
N ASP A 207 -5.69 -25.82 -7.97
CA ASP A 207 -5.76 -27.18 -7.49
C ASP A 207 -4.44 -27.56 -6.81
N ILE A 208 -4.51 -28.34 -5.72
CA ILE A 208 -3.30 -28.84 -5.03
C ILE A 208 -3.25 -30.34 -5.11
N ASN A 209 -2.11 -30.84 -5.59
CA ASN A 209 -1.82 -32.25 -5.74
C ASN A 209 -0.50 -32.62 -5.07
N VAL A 210 -0.38 -33.89 -4.70
CA VAL A 210 0.84 -34.46 -4.15
C VAL A 210 1.53 -35.27 -5.24
N LYS A 211 2.82 -35.02 -5.45
CA LYS A 211 3.68 -35.78 -6.36
C LYS A 211 4.65 -36.63 -5.55
N VAL A 212 4.41 -37.94 -5.57
CA VAL A 212 5.21 -38.91 -4.83
C VAL A 212 6.40 -39.36 -5.69
N ASN A 213 7.60 -39.27 -5.12
CA ASN A 213 8.79 -39.92 -5.61
C ASN A 213 9.01 -41.21 -4.81
N ASN A 214 8.90 -42.36 -5.47
CA ASN A 214 8.85 -43.68 -4.81
C ASN A 214 10.19 -44.16 -4.24
N GLU A 215 11.29 -43.44 -4.49
CA GLU A 215 12.62 -43.89 -4.11
C GLU A 215 13.08 -43.37 -2.75
N ASN A 216 12.66 -42.15 -2.35
CA ASN A 216 13.07 -41.52 -1.09
C ASN A 216 12.02 -40.48 -0.63
N LEU A 217 12.06 -40.12 0.67
CA LEU A 217 11.26 -38.99 1.18
C LEU A 217 11.64 -37.66 0.51
N GLN A 218 12.92 -37.51 0.14
CA GLN A 218 13.42 -36.35 -0.58
C GLN A 218 12.96 -36.38 -2.05
N GLY A 219 12.57 -35.22 -2.58
CA GLY A 219 12.04 -35.09 -3.95
C GLY A 219 10.54 -35.38 -4.06
N ASN A 220 9.89 -35.81 -2.99
CA ASN A 220 8.44 -35.69 -2.87
C ASN A 220 8.04 -34.22 -2.91
N SER A 221 6.94 -33.91 -3.59
CA SER A 221 6.51 -32.52 -3.73
C SER A 221 5.01 -32.33 -3.61
N ILE A 222 4.64 -31.10 -3.27
CA ILE A 222 3.27 -30.61 -3.31
C ILE A 222 3.22 -29.56 -4.40
N GLU A 223 2.35 -29.75 -5.38
CA GLU A 223 2.17 -28.82 -6.48
C GLU A 223 0.81 -28.14 -6.37
N LEU A 224 0.83 -26.81 -6.42
CA LEU A 224 -0.34 -25.97 -6.63
C LEU A 224 -0.35 -25.55 -8.10
N SER A 225 -1.34 -25.98 -8.85
CA SER A 225 -1.55 -25.62 -10.26
C SER A 225 -2.66 -24.57 -10.38
N PHE A 226 -2.37 -23.47 -11.05
CA PHE A 226 -3.38 -22.44 -11.34
C PHE A 226 -4.33 -22.92 -12.45
N ASN A 227 -5.63 -22.79 -12.21
CA ASN A 227 -6.65 -23.17 -13.18
C ASN A 227 -7.12 -21.95 -14.02
N ASN A 228 -8.18 -22.14 -14.80
CA ASN A 228 -8.70 -21.11 -15.71
C ASN A 228 -9.37 -19.92 -15.00
N GLU A 229 -9.61 -20.01 -13.69
CA GLU A 229 -10.16 -18.91 -12.88
C GLU A 229 -9.06 -17.98 -12.32
N ALA A 230 -7.79 -18.34 -12.52
CA ALA A 230 -6.66 -17.49 -12.19
C ALA A 230 -6.53 -16.30 -13.17
N TYR A 231 -5.93 -15.21 -12.69
CA TYR A 231 -5.62 -14.06 -13.54
C TYR A 231 -4.66 -14.42 -14.67
N ASP A 232 -4.78 -13.70 -15.79
CA ASP A 232 -3.91 -13.85 -16.95
C ASP A 232 -2.43 -13.75 -16.55
N GLY A 233 -1.62 -14.69 -17.05
CA GLY A 233 -0.22 -14.83 -16.68
C GLY A 233 0.05 -15.79 -15.53
N LEU A 234 -0.96 -16.19 -14.75
CA LEU A 234 -0.86 -17.29 -13.79
C LEU A 234 -1.44 -18.61 -14.31
N GLN A 235 -2.46 -18.53 -15.17
CA GLN A 235 -3.10 -19.71 -15.77
C GLN A 235 -2.07 -20.68 -16.37
N ASN A 236 -2.27 -21.97 -16.13
CA ASN A 236 -1.36 -23.05 -16.53
C ASN A 236 0.03 -23.04 -15.88
N GLY A 237 0.30 -22.09 -14.98
CA GLY A 237 1.49 -22.08 -14.15
C GLY A 237 1.31 -22.89 -12.87
N SER A 238 2.40 -23.07 -12.13
CA SER A 238 2.37 -23.77 -10.85
C SER A 238 3.36 -23.23 -9.83
N LEU A 239 3.08 -23.54 -8.57
CA LEU A 239 3.99 -23.38 -7.44
C LEU A 239 4.23 -24.77 -6.84
N THR A 240 5.49 -25.14 -6.65
CA THR A 240 5.88 -26.48 -6.19
C THR A 240 6.69 -26.36 -4.91
N PHE A 241 6.27 -27.06 -3.87
CA PHE A 241 7.05 -27.28 -2.66
C PHE A 241 7.72 -28.64 -2.75
N GLU A 242 9.03 -28.64 -2.95
CA GLU A 242 9.85 -29.85 -2.96
C GLU A 242 10.40 -30.10 -1.55
N LEU A 243 10.21 -31.31 -1.04
CA LEU A 243 10.70 -31.71 0.26
C LEU A 243 12.20 -31.99 0.17
N TYR A 244 12.97 -31.29 1.00
CA TYR A 244 14.42 -31.48 1.10
C TYR A 244 14.85 -31.60 2.56
N GLN A 245 16.01 -32.22 2.77
CA GLN A 245 16.59 -32.37 4.10
C GLN A 245 17.74 -31.38 4.29
N ILE A 246 17.67 -30.62 5.37
CA ILE A 246 18.75 -29.72 5.81
C ILE A 246 19.83 -30.57 6.51
N PRO A 247 21.13 -30.19 6.48
CA PRO A 247 22.23 -30.97 7.07
C PRO A 247 22.10 -31.43 8.53
N ASN A 248 21.10 -30.93 9.28
CA ASN A 248 20.78 -31.35 10.64
C ASN A 248 19.67 -32.43 10.73
N GLY A 249 19.26 -33.00 9.59
CA GLY A 249 18.24 -34.03 9.51
C GLY A 249 16.79 -33.51 9.49
N ILE A 250 16.59 -32.20 9.66
CA ILE A 250 15.27 -31.54 9.61
C ILE A 250 14.78 -31.49 8.16
N LEU A 251 13.53 -31.92 7.95
CA LEU A 251 12.83 -31.80 6.68
C LEU A 251 12.21 -30.41 6.55
N ASP A 252 12.39 -29.78 5.39
CA ASP A 252 11.86 -28.46 5.08
C ASP A 252 11.43 -28.38 3.60
N TRP A 253 10.72 -27.32 3.25
CA TRP A 253 10.17 -27.11 1.92
C TRP A 253 11.01 -26.12 1.11
N ARG A 254 11.36 -26.50 -0.12
CA ARG A 254 11.93 -25.58 -1.10
C ARG A 254 10.84 -25.21 -2.11
N CYS A 255 10.58 -23.91 -2.27
CA CYS A 255 9.59 -23.46 -3.24
C CYS A 255 10.21 -23.20 -4.62
N HIS A 256 9.58 -23.72 -5.65
CA HIS A 256 9.81 -23.42 -7.06
C HIS A 256 8.56 -22.81 -7.68
N ALA A 257 8.72 -21.80 -8.53
CA ALA A 257 7.64 -21.15 -9.26
C ALA A 257 7.82 -21.34 -10.76
N GLN A 258 6.81 -21.93 -11.40
CA GLN A 258 6.66 -22.02 -12.86
C GLN A 258 5.61 -21.01 -13.32
N ILE A 259 5.88 -19.73 -13.05
CA ILE A 259 5.08 -18.57 -13.46
C ILE A 259 6.02 -17.43 -13.83
N PRO A 260 5.57 -16.42 -14.60
CA PRO A 260 6.39 -15.26 -14.92
C PRO A 260 6.98 -14.63 -13.65
N GLY A 261 8.30 -14.38 -13.65
CA GLY A 261 9.02 -13.93 -12.45
C GLY A 261 8.50 -12.63 -11.82
N GLN A 262 7.82 -11.78 -12.59
CA GLN A 262 7.15 -10.58 -12.10
C GLN A 262 5.99 -10.85 -11.12
N PHE A 263 5.41 -12.05 -11.17
CA PHE A 263 4.33 -12.52 -10.30
C PHE A 263 4.80 -13.54 -9.25
N ALA A 264 6.00 -14.11 -9.44
CA ALA A 264 6.53 -15.13 -8.56
C ALA A 264 6.67 -14.61 -7.11
N PRO A 265 6.19 -15.36 -6.10
CA PRO A 265 6.42 -15.02 -4.70
C PRO A 265 7.92 -14.96 -4.42
N VAL A 266 8.35 -13.99 -3.61
CA VAL A 266 9.79 -13.73 -3.32
C VAL A 266 10.50 -14.95 -2.72
N ARG A 267 9.75 -15.84 -2.08
CA ARG A 267 10.26 -17.05 -1.41
C ARG A 267 10.39 -18.27 -2.33
N CYS A 268 9.97 -18.13 -3.58
CA CYS A 268 10.02 -19.20 -4.57
C CYS A 268 11.10 -18.90 -5.60
N MET A 269 11.93 -19.89 -5.88
CA MET A 269 12.90 -19.81 -6.97
C MET A 269 12.15 -19.91 -8.29
N VAL A 270 12.36 -18.96 -9.19
CA VAL A 270 11.77 -18.99 -10.53
C VAL A 270 12.60 -19.94 -11.38
N ASN A 271 11.93 -20.94 -11.96
CA ASN A 271 12.54 -21.91 -12.89
C ASN A 271 12.21 -21.55 -14.34
#